data_AF-A0A9X2JIL8-F1
#
_entry.id   AF-A0A9X2JIL8-F1
#
_cell.length_a   1.000
_cell.length_b   1.000
_cell.length_c   1.000
_cell.angle_alpha   90.00
_cell.angle_beta   90.00
_cell.angle_gamma   90.00
#
_symmetry.space_group_name_H-M   'P 1'
#
loop_
_entity.id
_entity.type
_entity.pdbx_description
1 polymer ?
#
loop_
_entity_poly.entity_id
_entity_poly.type
_entity_poly.pdbx_seq_one_letter_code
_entity_poly.pdbx_strand_id
1 'polypeptide(L)'
;MMKCELLARSPRVILTPMLLAVLGTWNSAGAEDYYRELPYLPTVKINPQGEGATSVDTVYGKEFSRSNPDAVNDPDRQNAQDGDAGGMLDPLQVVSWDGLQGRINSNSGSVDAFDYGTGTAFNYPEGQIDSLANHNDLLLKQVLRNEASLLFSTTADLGGGRVHYEAPVGPGAGLNVGHGVWAAHEAPAGGPGVNHHPVYDLDALEVWGPEPPSHDLELGPALQVKEGYLGGMGPPPGPATADATRFSLDLDAATGTSVWAYSPATAASPAPFVSPWVPHAEIVAAVEELFLVPTYGAGARFNDEVRRAIDVDATMARDMDAPAGTAGAFWGPGDELLFSIDPLGTVEVMDATGGVAGSATIDGGEIMHLMKTGTGMGSGSFVIDYLNHGGHLWDTAFDVASTFGYEHEDIDALEAVGVIEGTDITLPEPGSIAICGLGIAMAGLYRFRRR
;
A
#
# COMPACT_ATOMS: atom_id res chain seq x y z
N MET A 1 30.05 87.53 22.71
CA MET A 1 29.75 87.75 21.28
C MET A 1 31.01 87.47 20.48
N MET A 2 31.17 86.26 19.92
CA MET A 2 31.99 85.96 18.72
C MET A 2 32.22 84.45 18.58
N LYS A 3 32.20 84.03 17.31
CA LYS A 3 32.88 82.89 16.67
C LYS A 3 32.52 81.46 17.12
N CYS A 4 31.74 80.83 16.26
CA CYS A 4 31.56 79.39 16.14
C CYS A 4 32.38 78.92 14.93
N GLU A 5 33.43 78.12 15.15
CA GLU A 5 34.15 77.39 14.10
C GLU A 5 34.43 75.94 14.56
N LEU A 6 33.96 75.03 13.70
CA LEU A 6 34.42 73.67 13.38
C LEU A 6 35.32 72.90 14.36
N LEU A 7 34.99 71.62 14.55
CA LEU A 7 35.83 70.51 14.03
C LEU A 7 35.06 69.17 14.01
N ALA A 8 35.15 68.53 12.84
CA ALA A 8 34.55 67.25 12.52
C ALA A 8 35.32 66.06 13.11
N ARG A 9 34.60 65.04 13.59
CA ARG A 9 34.98 63.61 13.48
C ARG A 9 33.72 62.75 13.33
N SER A 10 33.61 62.11 12.18
CA SER A 10 32.61 61.07 11.88
C SER A 10 32.83 59.85 12.79
N PRO A 11 31.79 59.29 13.44
CA PRO A 11 31.89 57.96 14.01
C PRO A 11 31.95 56.93 12.87
N ARG A 12 32.98 56.09 12.88
CA ARG A 12 33.03 54.88 12.06
C ARG A 12 31.98 53.92 12.63
N VAL A 13 30.89 53.73 11.89
CA VAL A 13 29.98 52.60 12.12
C VAL A 13 30.70 51.36 11.63
N ILE A 14 31.20 50.55 12.57
CA ILE A 14 31.63 49.19 12.31
C ILE A 14 30.33 48.38 12.19
N LEU A 15 29.83 48.20 10.96
CA LEU A 15 28.83 47.20 10.64
C LEU A 15 29.54 45.85 10.59
N THR A 16 29.57 45.16 11.72
CA THR A 16 29.82 43.72 11.79
C THR A 16 28.62 43.03 11.13
N PRO A 17 28.78 42.23 10.05
CA PRO A 17 27.68 41.46 9.51
C PRO A 17 27.42 40.27 10.44
N MET A 18 26.56 40.49 11.43
CA MET A 18 25.91 39.45 12.22
C MET A 18 24.61 39.10 11.49
N LEU A 19 24.72 38.49 10.31
CA LEU A 19 23.55 38.14 9.49
C LEU A 19 23.87 36.94 8.58
N LEU A 20 23.83 35.73 9.15
CA LEU A 20 23.36 34.47 8.56
C LEU A 20 23.84 33.30 9.44
N ALA A 21 23.10 33.00 10.51
CA ALA A 21 23.27 31.75 11.26
C ALA A 21 21.92 31.27 11.85
N VAL A 22 20.81 31.62 11.19
CA VAL A 22 19.44 31.22 11.59
C VAL A 22 18.67 30.63 10.41
N LEU A 23 19.37 30.01 9.46
CA LEU A 23 18.75 29.19 8.42
C LEU A 23 19.36 27.80 8.49
N GLY A 24 18.55 26.83 8.95
CA GLY A 24 18.72 25.44 8.55
C GLY A 24 19.45 24.50 9.52
N THR A 25 19.13 24.53 10.81
CA THR A 25 19.03 23.26 11.57
C THR A 25 17.58 22.81 11.55
N TRP A 26 17.03 22.66 10.34
CA TRP A 26 15.98 21.67 10.15
C TRP A 26 16.73 20.36 10.03
N ASN A 27 16.52 19.47 10.99
CA ASN A 27 16.99 18.10 10.90
C ASN A 27 16.47 17.52 9.58
N SER A 28 17.36 17.38 8.60
CA SER A 28 17.16 16.65 7.35
C SER A 28 17.14 15.12 7.57
N ALA A 29 16.88 14.67 8.81
CA ALA A 29 16.93 13.29 9.23
C ALA A 29 15.80 12.39 8.64
N GLY A 30 14.92 12.94 7.79
CA GLY A 30 13.92 12.16 7.07
C GLY A 30 13.86 12.43 5.57
N ALA A 31 14.80 13.22 5.03
CA ALA A 31 14.82 13.54 3.59
C ALA A 31 15.96 12.83 2.85
N GLU A 32 16.96 12.26 3.54
CA GLU A 32 18.14 11.69 2.88
C GLU A 32 17.90 10.34 2.20
N ASP A 33 16.81 9.62 2.49
CA ASP A 33 16.47 8.35 1.82
C ASP A 33 15.51 8.49 0.62
N TYR A 34 14.85 9.64 0.43
CA TYR A 34 13.92 9.85 -0.70
C TYR A 34 14.61 10.23 -2.03
N TYR A 35 15.93 10.45 -2.03
CA TYR A 35 16.68 10.96 -3.19
C TYR A 35 17.78 10.03 -3.71
N ARG A 36 17.85 8.78 -3.23
CA ARG A 36 18.68 7.80 -3.92
C ARG A 36 18.04 7.55 -5.27
N GLU A 37 18.82 7.59 -6.35
CA GLU A 37 18.39 7.06 -7.65
C GLU A 37 17.77 5.70 -7.37
N LEU A 38 16.44 5.62 -7.39
CA LEU A 38 15.77 4.33 -7.46
C LEU A 38 16.42 3.66 -8.65
N PRO A 39 16.96 2.43 -8.52
CA PRO A 39 17.25 1.67 -9.72
C PRO A 39 15.97 1.78 -10.54
N TYR A 40 16.09 2.33 -11.74
CA TYR A 40 15.09 2.19 -12.77
C TYR A 40 14.87 0.67 -12.83
N LEU A 41 13.89 0.15 -12.08
CA LEU A 41 13.21 -1.04 -12.48
C LEU A 41 12.54 -0.56 -13.75
N PRO A 42 13.03 -1.00 -14.93
CA PRO A 42 12.44 -0.56 -16.17
C PRO A 42 10.96 -0.78 -16.01
N THR A 43 10.18 0.31 -16.01
CA THR A 43 8.74 0.36 -16.29
C THR A 43 8.34 -0.99 -16.85
N VAL A 44 7.63 -1.80 -16.05
CA VAL A 44 7.17 -3.15 -16.43
C VAL A 44 6.91 -3.10 -17.92
N LYS A 45 7.82 -3.66 -18.72
CA LYS A 45 7.73 -3.48 -20.17
C LYS A 45 6.60 -4.38 -20.60
N ILE A 46 5.41 -3.77 -20.68
CA ILE A 46 4.22 -4.31 -21.29
C ILE A 46 4.65 -4.90 -22.63
N ASN A 47 4.73 -6.23 -22.69
CA ASN A 47 4.80 -6.91 -23.95
C ASN A 47 3.35 -6.97 -24.46
N PRO A 48 2.98 -6.23 -25.52
CA PRO A 48 1.61 -6.22 -26.03
C PRO A 48 1.20 -7.54 -26.70
N GLN A 49 2.06 -8.56 -26.73
CA GLN A 49 1.77 -9.83 -27.37
C GLN A 49 1.15 -10.90 -26.44
N GLY A 50 1.20 -10.74 -25.11
CA GLY A 50 0.47 -11.64 -24.18
C GLY A 50 0.73 -13.15 -24.31
N GLU A 51 1.83 -13.55 -24.96
CA GLU A 51 2.12 -14.96 -25.16
C GLU A 51 2.74 -15.55 -23.89
N GLY A 52 1.99 -16.39 -23.16
CA GLY A 52 2.61 -17.42 -22.33
C GLY A 52 2.07 -17.75 -20.95
N ALA A 53 0.85 -17.39 -20.59
CA ALA A 53 0.22 -17.81 -19.33
C ALA A 53 0.09 -19.35 -19.23
N THR A 54 0.33 -19.88 -18.03
CA THR A 54 0.17 -21.29 -17.66
C THR A 54 -1.28 -21.59 -17.37
N SER A 55 -1.66 -22.85 -17.51
CA SER A 55 -3.00 -23.29 -17.13
C SER A 55 -3.20 -23.16 -15.61
N VAL A 56 -4.37 -22.66 -15.21
CA VAL A 56 -4.79 -22.38 -13.82
C VAL A 56 -4.48 -23.54 -12.85
N ASP A 57 -4.54 -24.77 -13.33
CA ASP A 57 -4.28 -26.00 -12.55
C ASP A 57 -2.79 -26.28 -12.27
N THR A 58 -1.88 -25.43 -12.74
CA THR A 58 -0.42 -25.64 -12.67
C THR A 58 0.39 -24.43 -12.19
N VAL A 59 -0.28 -23.33 -11.82
CA VAL A 59 0.28 -22.14 -11.18
C VAL A 59 0.13 -22.26 -9.66
N TYR A 60 1.13 -21.80 -8.91
CA TYR A 60 1.21 -21.92 -7.44
C TYR A 60 1.26 -20.53 -6.81
N GLY A 61 0.21 -20.14 -6.04
CA GLY A 61 -0.10 -18.86 -5.34
C GLY A 61 0.04 -17.57 -6.19
N LYS A 62 -0.26 -16.30 -5.83
CA LYS A 62 -0.83 -15.57 -4.66
C LYS A 62 -2.33 -15.81 -4.61
N GLU A 63 -2.89 -15.96 -3.41
CA GLU A 63 -4.31 -16.24 -3.12
C GLU A 63 -4.96 -16.99 -4.29
N PHE A 64 -4.49 -18.22 -4.54
CA PHE A 64 -5.22 -19.10 -5.42
C PHE A 64 -6.29 -19.77 -4.58
N SER A 65 -7.40 -19.05 -4.42
CA SER A 65 -8.62 -19.64 -3.93
C SER A 65 -8.97 -20.84 -4.80
N ARG A 66 -8.83 -22.05 -4.24
CA ARG A 66 -9.39 -23.27 -4.81
C ARG A 66 -10.91 -23.31 -4.68
N SER A 67 -11.57 -22.16 -4.65
CA SER A 67 -13.02 -22.05 -4.72
C SER A 67 -13.51 -22.84 -5.92
N ASN A 68 -14.20 -23.96 -5.65
CA ASN A 68 -15.05 -24.58 -6.64
C ASN A 68 -16.31 -23.68 -6.71
N PRO A 69 -16.51 -22.91 -7.79
CA PRO A 69 -17.63 -21.96 -7.88
C PRO A 69 -19.00 -22.64 -7.74
N ASP A 70 -19.09 -23.94 -8.03
CA ASP A 70 -20.33 -24.72 -7.88
C ASP A 70 -20.64 -25.15 -6.42
N ALA A 71 -19.72 -24.93 -5.47
CA ALA A 71 -19.85 -25.30 -4.06
C ALA A 71 -20.07 -24.11 -3.12
N VAL A 72 -20.11 -22.89 -3.65
CA VAL A 72 -20.09 -21.63 -2.89
C VAL A 72 -21.49 -21.26 -2.40
N ASN A 73 -21.63 -21.02 -1.09
CA ASN A 73 -22.83 -20.40 -0.50
C ASN A 73 -22.48 -19.19 0.39
N ASP A 74 -21.19 -18.85 0.50
CA ASP A 74 -20.64 -17.89 1.46
C ASP A 74 -19.32 -17.36 0.87
N PRO A 75 -19.30 -16.13 0.33
CA PRO A 75 -18.13 -15.58 -0.35
C PRO A 75 -16.94 -15.38 0.60
N ASP A 76 -17.19 -15.02 1.85
CA ASP A 76 -16.19 -14.81 2.91
C ASP A 76 -15.57 -16.13 3.44
N ARG A 77 -15.97 -17.29 2.87
CA ARG A 77 -15.40 -18.62 3.17
C ARG A 77 -14.72 -19.26 1.98
N GLN A 78 -14.54 -18.52 0.89
CA GLN A 78 -13.98 -19.02 -0.36
C GLN A 78 -12.50 -19.43 -0.22
N ASN A 79 -11.75 -18.81 0.69
CA ASN A 79 -10.28 -18.80 0.63
C ASN A 79 -9.61 -19.77 1.64
N ALA A 80 -10.37 -20.43 2.52
CA ALA A 80 -9.85 -21.37 3.54
C ALA A 80 -9.22 -22.69 3.00
N GLN A 81 -9.03 -22.84 1.68
CA GLN A 81 -8.48 -24.03 1.03
C GLN A 81 -7.18 -23.78 0.25
N ASP A 82 -6.54 -22.64 0.49
CA ASP A 82 -5.30 -22.23 -0.14
C ASP A 82 -4.16 -23.15 0.22
N GLY A 83 -3.41 -23.61 -0.78
CA GLY A 83 -2.37 -24.60 -0.57
C GLY A 83 -1.14 -24.47 -1.45
N ASP A 84 -0.03 -24.94 -0.89
CA ASP A 84 1.31 -24.95 -1.47
C ASP A 84 1.42 -25.78 -2.77
N ALA A 85 2.63 -25.83 -3.33
CA ALA A 85 2.92 -26.62 -4.52
C ALA A 85 2.66 -28.14 -4.37
N GLY A 86 2.54 -28.64 -3.14
CA GLY A 86 2.17 -30.01 -2.78
C GLY A 86 0.66 -30.22 -2.54
N GLY A 87 -0.15 -29.15 -2.58
CA GLY A 87 -1.57 -29.15 -2.25
C GLY A 87 -1.87 -29.25 -0.75
N MET A 88 -0.90 -28.94 0.11
CA MET A 88 -1.07 -28.77 1.55
C MET A 88 -1.49 -27.34 1.85
N LEU A 89 -2.36 -27.11 2.84
CA LEU A 89 -2.83 -25.76 3.13
C LEU A 89 -1.67 -24.83 3.53
N ASP A 90 -1.63 -23.64 2.93
CA ASP A 90 -0.61 -22.61 3.12
C ASP A 90 -1.20 -21.19 2.95
N PRO A 91 -2.11 -20.77 3.85
CA PRO A 91 -2.86 -19.52 3.70
C PRO A 91 -2.03 -18.26 3.97
N LEU A 92 -0.74 -18.39 4.33
CA LEU A 92 0.15 -17.26 4.62
C LEU A 92 1.16 -17.00 3.50
N GLN A 93 0.95 -17.61 2.34
CA GLN A 93 1.85 -17.58 1.18
C GLN A 93 1.55 -16.42 0.22
N VAL A 94 2.63 -15.80 -0.24
CA VAL A 94 2.69 -14.72 -1.22
C VAL A 94 3.59 -15.17 -2.38
N VAL A 95 3.17 -14.93 -3.62
CA VAL A 95 3.84 -15.38 -4.85
C VAL A 95 4.14 -14.23 -5.80
N SER A 96 5.34 -14.18 -6.36
CA SER A 96 5.65 -13.13 -7.32
C SER A 96 5.33 -13.56 -8.75
N TRP A 97 5.14 -12.58 -9.61
CA TRP A 97 4.92 -12.78 -11.04
C TRP A 97 5.83 -11.82 -11.83
N ASP A 98 6.60 -12.34 -12.80
CA ASP A 98 7.48 -11.51 -13.66
C ASP A 98 6.99 -11.31 -15.10
N GLY A 99 5.91 -11.98 -15.48
CA GLY A 99 5.38 -11.93 -16.84
C GLY A 99 6.26 -12.51 -17.92
N LEU A 100 7.28 -13.27 -17.56
CA LEU A 100 8.06 -14.05 -18.50
C LEU A 100 7.36 -15.38 -18.71
N GLN A 101 7.02 -15.69 -19.97
CA GLN A 101 6.62 -17.05 -20.33
C GLN A 101 7.70 -18.01 -19.87
N GLY A 102 7.30 -19.04 -19.13
CA GLY A 102 8.22 -20.02 -18.56
C GLY A 102 9.28 -20.48 -19.52
N ARG A 103 10.54 -20.25 -19.15
CA ARG A 103 11.67 -21.02 -19.70
C ARG A 103 11.56 -22.51 -19.38
N ILE A 104 10.70 -22.88 -18.44
CA ILE A 104 10.14 -24.22 -18.26
C ILE A 104 8.85 -24.28 -19.08
N ASN A 105 8.81 -25.15 -20.09
CA ASN A 105 7.64 -25.31 -20.96
C ASN A 105 6.37 -25.40 -20.10
N SER A 106 5.42 -24.50 -20.38
CA SER A 106 4.12 -24.35 -19.72
C SER A 106 4.11 -23.85 -18.27
N ASN A 107 5.14 -23.15 -17.77
CA ASN A 107 5.02 -22.36 -16.53
C ASN A 107 5.40 -20.87 -16.69
N SER A 108 4.52 -20.03 -17.20
CA SER A 108 4.46 -18.58 -16.96
C SER A 108 5.01 -18.17 -15.58
N GLY A 109 6.22 -17.61 -15.54
CA GLY A 109 6.73 -16.57 -14.65
C GLY A 109 6.33 -16.41 -13.17
N SER A 110 5.61 -17.33 -12.54
CA SER A 110 5.18 -17.24 -11.15
C SER A 110 6.01 -18.15 -10.26
N VAL A 111 6.43 -17.61 -9.13
CA VAL A 111 7.22 -18.33 -8.12
C VAL A 111 6.71 -17.98 -6.73
N ASP A 112 6.60 -18.99 -5.88
CA ASP A 112 6.44 -18.81 -4.44
C ASP A 112 7.52 -17.83 -3.94
N ALA A 113 7.09 -16.71 -3.37
CA ALA A 113 7.96 -15.59 -3.05
C ALA A 113 8.22 -15.50 -1.55
N PHE A 114 7.17 -15.52 -0.74
CA PHE A 114 7.26 -15.24 0.68
C PHE A 114 6.14 -15.92 1.47
N ASP A 115 6.44 -16.44 2.67
CA ASP A 115 5.43 -17.02 3.56
C ASP A 115 5.65 -16.50 4.99
N TYR A 116 4.60 -15.96 5.61
CA TYR A 116 4.63 -15.40 6.96
C TYR A 116 4.57 -16.48 8.07
N GLY A 117 4.11 -17.69 7.75
CA GLY A 117 3.91 -18.82 8.66
C GLY A 117 5.13 -19.73 8.84
N THR A 118 5.99 -19.87 7.83
CA THR A 118 7.18 -20.74 7.96
C THR A 118 8.28 -20.13 8.85
N GLY A 119 8.57 -20.83 9.96
CA GLY A 119 9.75 -20.55 10.78
C GLY A 119 9.62 -19.37 11.75
N THR A 120 8.44 -18.78 11.89
CA THR A 120 8.12 -17.77 12.91
C THR A 120 7.28 -18.37 14.04
N ALA A 121 7.09 -17.65 15.15
CA ALA A 121 6.10 -18.00 16.17
C ALA A 121 4.67 -17.55 15.78
N PHE A 122 4.53 -16.98 14.58
CA PHE A 122 3.26 -16.55 14.01
C PHE A 122 2.58 -17.78 13.41
N ASN A 123 1.45 -18.17 14.00
CA ASN A 123 0.75 -19.40 13.63
C ASN A 123 -0.74 -19.15 13.70
N TYR A 124 -1.26 -18.61 12.60
CA TYR A 124 -2.68 -18.47 12.32
C TYR A 124 -2.99 -19.37 11.12
N PRO A 125 -3.10 -20.71 11.34
CA PRO A 125 -3.24 -21.67 10.24
C PRO A 125 -4.59 -21.59 9.53
N GLU A 126 -5.50 -20.77 10.04
CA GLU A 126 -6.80 -20.48 9.45
C GLU A 126 -6.83 -19.08 8.80
N GLY A 127 -5.74 -18.31 8.90
CA GLY A 127 -5.69 -16.94 8.41
C GLY A 127 -5.08 -16.80 7.04
N GLN A 128 -5.89 -16.34 6.09
CA GLN A 128 -5.46 -15.84 4.78
C GLN A 128 -4.83 -14.47 4.89
N ILE A 129 -4.05 -14.10 3.88
CA ILE A 129 -3.51 -12.75 3.76
C ILE A 129 -4.55 -11.93 3.01
N ASP A 130 -5.25 -11.08 3.76
CA ASP A 130 -6.33 -10.24 3.22
C ASP A 130 -5.80 -8.97 2.56
N SER A 131 -4.57 -8.57 2.88
CA SER A 131 -3.94 -7.43 2.19
C SER A 131 -2.45 -7.41 2.41
N LEU A 132 -1.73 -6.72 1.51
CA LEU A 132 -0.30 -6.47 1.64
C LEU A 132 0.01 -5.00 1.41
N ALA A 133 0.97 -4.48 2.17
CA ALA A 133 1.52 -3.16 1.96
C ALA A 133 3.00 -3.09 2.34
N ASN A 134 3.71 -2.18 1.69
CA ASN A 134 5.03 -1.79 2.16
C ASN A 134 4.89 -0.83 3.35
N HIS A 135 5.70 -1.01 4.39
CA HIS A 135 5.66 -0.14 5.57
C HIS A 135 5.90 1.34 5.25
N ASN A 136 6.60 1.66 4.18
CA ASN A 136 6.79 3.03 3.72
C ASN A 136 6.48 3.10 2.24
N ASP A 137 5.20 2.88 1.93
CA ASP A 137 4.67 3.00 0.60
C ASP A 137 5.04 4.36 0.00
N LEU A 138 5.80 4.31 -1.09
CA LEU A 138 6.41 5.48 -1.70
C LEU A 138 5.36 6.45 -2.26
N LEU A 139 4.23 5.92 -2.71
CA LEU A 139 3.22 6.65 -3.46
C LEU A 139 1.93 6.89 -2.68
N LEU A 140 1.75 6.31 -1.48
CA LEU A 140 0.63 6.62 -0.57
C LEU A 140 0.39 8.13 -0.46
N LYS A 141 1.45 8.91 -0.24
CA LYS A 141 1.33 10.37 -0.11
C LYS A 141 0.92 11.07 -1.41
N GLN A 142 1.23 10.49 -2.56
CA GLN A 142 0.87 11.02 -3.86
C GLN A 142 -0.59 10.63 -4.17
N VAL A 143 -1.03 9.42 -3.81
CA VAL A 143 -2.44 9.00 -3.87
C VAL A 143 -3.32 9.95 -3.05
N LEU A 144 -2.95 10.22 -1.79
CA LEU A 144 -3.68 11.14 -0.91
C LEU A 144 -3.74 12.58 -1.44
N ARG A 145 -2.79 12.99 -2.26
CA ARG A 145 -2.78 14.31 -2.93
C ARG A 145 -3.38 14.27 -4.33
N ASN A 146 -3.86 13.12 -4.79
CA ASN A 146 -4.35 12.90 -6.14
C ASN A 146 -3.28 13.28 -7.19
N GLU A 147 -2.06 12.73 -7.02
CA GLU A 147 -0.85 12.97 -7.84
C GLU A 147 -0.23 11.68 -8.42
N ALA A 148 -0.73 10.51 -8.03
CA ALA A 148 -0.32 9.18 -8.51
C ALA A 148 -1.57 8.45 -9.02
N SER A 149 -1.39 7.38 -9.81
CA SER A 149 -2.50 6.49 -10.14
C SER A 149 -2.70 5.49 -9.01
N LEU A 150 -3.92 5.38 -8.49
CA LEU A 150 -4.32 4.32 -7.57
C LEU A 150 -4.56 3.04 -8.37
N LEU A 151 -4.05 1.92 -7.87
CA LEU A 151 -4.35 0.57 -8.37
C LEU A 151 -5.19 -0.16 -7.32
N PHE A 152 -6.14 -0.97 -7.77
CA PHE A 152 -6.98 -1.77 -6.88
C PHE A 152 -7.59 -2.99 -7.58
N SER A 153 -8.01 -3.99 -6.82
CA SER A 153 -8.86 -5.13 -7.25
C SER A 153 -10.18 -5.12 -6.47
N THR A 154 -11.07 -6.04 -6.82
CA THR A 154 -12.40 -6.18 -6.21
C THR A 154 -12.81 -7.65 -6.13
N THR A 155 -13.52 -8.02 -5.05
CA THR A 155 -13.86 -9.42 -4.78
C THR A 155 -14.65 -10.03 -5.92
N ALA A 156 -14.37 -11.30 -6.19
CA ALA A 156 -15.05 -12.10 -7.19
C ALA A 156 -15.05 -11.39 -8.54
N ASP A 157 -13.87 -10.94 -8.95
CA ASP A 157 -13.61 -10.49 -10.30
C ASP A 157 -13.60 -11.68 -11.28
N LEU A 158 -14.77 -12.32 -11.45
CA LEU A 158 -15.06 -13.50 -12.29
C LEU A 158 -14.51 -13.44 -13.74
N GLY A 159 -13.94 -12.31 -14.15
CA GLY A 159 -13.10 -12.09 -15.33
C GLY A 159 -11.59 -12.29 -15.16
N GLY A 160 -11.09 -12.83 -14.05
CA GLY A 160 -9.74 -13.36 -13.87
C GLY A 160 -8.72 -12.43 -13.21
N GLY A 161 -9.02 -11.80 -12.06
CA GLY A 161 -8.00 -11.15 -11.23
C GLY A 161 -7.61 -9.73 -11.63
N ARG A 162 -8.52 -8.96 -12.22
CA ARG A 162 -8.20 -7.67 -12.85
C ARG A 162 -7.75 -6.65 -11.82
N VAL A 163 -6.58 -6.07 -12.09
CA VAL A 163 -6.15 -4.86 -11.41
C VAL A 163 -6.63 -3.65 -12.19
N HIS A 164 -7.41 -2.82 -11.52
CA HIS A 164 -7.88 -1.54 -12.00
C HIS A 164 -6.87 -0.45 -11.73
N TYR A 165 -6.98 0.63 -12.49
CA TYR A 165 -6.38 1.88 -12.09
C TYR A 165 -7.38 3.02 -12.13
N GLU A 166 -7.15 3.97 -11.26
CA GLU A 166 -7.68 5.30 -11.33
C GLU A 166 -6.54 6.32 -11.37
N ALA A 167 -6.51 7.15 -12.40
CA ALA A 167 -5.52 8.19 -12.60
C ALA A 167 -5.95 9.50 -11.92
N PRO A 168 -4.96 10.32 -11.54
CA PRO A 168 -5.26 11.58 -10.89
C PRO A 168 -5.91 12.54 -11.88
N VAL A 169 -7.20 12.80 -11.70
CA VAL A 169 -7.93 13.78 -12.50
C VAL A 169 -8.38 14.96 -11.65
N GLY A 170 -8.44 16.14 -12.28
CA GLY A 170 -8.90 17.36 -11.61
C GLY A 170 -10.39 17.27 -11.25
N PRO A 171 -10.85 18.04 -10.24
CA PRO A 171 -12.26 18.06 -9.85
C PRO A 171 -13.18 18.35 -11.05
N GLY A 172 -14.16 17.49 -11.29
CA GLY A 172 -15.14 17.66 -12.36
C GLY A 172 -14.68 17.21 -13.76
N ALA A 173 -13.51 16.58 -13.88
CA ALA A 173 -13.29 15.65 -14.98
C ALA A 173 -14.33 14.54 -14.81
N GLY A 174 -15.23 14.36 -15.79
CA GLY A 174 -16.27 13.33 -15.69
C GLY A 174 -15.63 11.95 -15.50
N LEU A 175 -16.33 11.04 -14.80
CA LEU A 175 -15.83 9.71 -14.43
C LEU A 175 -15.19 8.94 -15.59
N ASN A 176 -15.62 9.16 -16.84
CA ASN A 176 -15.05 8.50 -18.03
C ASN A 176 -13.60 8.93 -18.41
N VAL A 177 -12.94 9.75 -17.61
CA VAL A 177 -11.56 10.19 -17.86
C VAL A 177 -10.70 9.70 -16.71
N GLY A 178 -9.73 8.84 -17.01
CA GLY A 178 -8.66 8.53 -16.07
C GLY A 178 -8.69 7.15 -15.44
N HIS A 179 -9.71 6.30 -15.66
CA HIS A 179 -9.68 4.93 -15.15
C HIS A 179 -9.60 3.87 -16.24
N GLY A 180 -9.27 2.65 -15.84
CA GLY A 180 -9.37 1.48 -16.69
C GLY A 180 -8.80 0.22 -16.02
N VAL A 181 -8.54 -0.78 -16.84
CA VAL A 181 -7.87 -2.02 -16.41
C VAL A 181 -6.37 -1.84 -16.62
N TRP A 182 -5.60 -1.94 -15.54
CA TRP A 182 -4.14 -1.90 -15.54
C TRP A 182 -3.54 -3.29 -15.73
N ALA A 183 -4.12 -4.33 -15.15
CA ALA A 183 -3.72 -5.71 -15.38
C ALA A 183 -4.93 -6.63 -15.54
N ALA A 184 -4.82 -7.62 -16.43
CA ALA A 184 -5.83 -8.67 -16.61
C ALA A 184 -5.17 -9.99 -17.05
N HIS A 185 -5.86 -11.13 -16.85
CA HIS A 185 -5.43 -12.44 -17.36
C HIS A 185 -5.06 -12.42 -18.86
N GLU A 186 -5.92 -11.83 -19.68
CA GLU A 186 -5.65 -11.56 -21.09
C GLU A 186 -5.54 -10.03 -21.24
N ALA A 187 -4.34 -9.52 -21.58
CA ALA A 187 -4.14 -8.08 -21.67
C ALA A 187 -5.18 -7.44 -22.62
N PRO A 188 -5.84 -6.36 -22.20
CA PRO A 188 -6.76 -5.64 -23.06
C PRO A 188 -6.04 -5.21 -24.33
N ALA A 189 -6.60 -5.53 -25.50
CA ALA A 189 -6.02 -5.11 -26.78
C ALA A 189 -5.88 -3.57 -26.85
N GLY A 190 -4.65 -3.07 -26.67
CA GLY A 190 -4.33 -1.65 -26.75
C GLY A 190 -4.46 -0.85 -25.44
N GLY A 191 -4.60 -1.49 -24.27
CA GLY A 191 -4.49 -0.82 -22.96
C GLY A 191 -3.04 -0.75 -22.43
N PRO A 192 -2.78 -0.02 -21.32
CA PRO A 192 -1.51 -0.10 -20.55
C PRO A 192 -1.28 -1.47 -19.88
N GLY A 193 -2.05 -2.49 -20.28
CA GLY A 193 -2.26 -3.74 -19.59
C GLY A 193 -0.99 -4.54 -19.32
N VAL A 194 -0.78 -4.91 -18.07
CA VAL A 194 0.07 -6.04 -17.69
C VAL A 194 -0.79 -7.31 -17.85
N ASN A 195 -0.36 -8.27 -18.69
CA ASN A 195 -0.96 -9.61 -18.61
C ASN A 195 -0.63 -10.16 -17.24
N HIS A 196 -1.47 -10.87 -16.51
CA HIS A 196 -1.01 -11.66 -15.36
C HIS A 196 -1.65 -13.05 -15.42
N HIS A 197 -1.36 -13.90 -14.44
CA HIS A 197 -2.02 -15.20 -14.39
C HIS A 197 -3.49 -15.02 -14.04
N PRO A 198 -4.39 -15.85 -14.59
CA PRO A 198 -5.77 -15.86 -14.14
C PRO A 198 -5.79 -16.25 -12.66
N VAL A 199 -6.15 -15.30 -11.81
CA VAL A 199 -6.55 -15.52 -10.43
C VAL A 199 -8.07 -15.34 -10.34
N TYR A 200 -8.71 -16.00 -9.38
CA TYR A 200 -10.17 -15.90 -9.20
C TYR A 200 -10.56 -14.74 -8.29
N ASP A 201 -9.66 -14.41 -7.37
CA ASP A 201 -9.68 -13.28 -6.47
C ASP A 201 -8.27 -12.74 -6.37
N LEU A 202 -8.12 -11.44 -6.15
CA LEU A 202 -6.83 -10.82 -5.92
C LEU A 202 -6.90 -9.99 -4.65
N ASP A 203 -6.57 -10.62 -3.53
CA ASP A 203 -6.67 -10.03 -2.18
C ASP A 203 -5.36 -9.33 -1.75
N ALA A 204 -4.35 -9.34 -2.63
CA ALA A 204 -3.12 -8.61 -2.36
C ALA A 204 -2.33 -8.24 -3.61
N LEU A 205 -1.91 -6.99 -3.67
CA LEU A 205 -1.16 -6.43 -4.79
C LEU A 205 0.15 -5.77 -4.31
N GLU A 206 1.24 -6.12 -4.96
CA GLU A 206 2.53 -5.44 -4.81
C GLU A 206 3.13 -5.28 -6.21
N VAL A 207 3.30 -4.03 -6.64
CA VAL A 207 3.82 -3.70 -7.97
C VAL A 207 5.26 -3.21 -7.91
N TRP A 208 5.67 -2.70 -6.75
CA TRP A 208 7.04 -2.30 -6.50
C TRP A 208 7.70 -3.35 -5.64
N GLY A 209 8.80 -3.90 -6.15
CA GLY A 209 9.68 -4.68 -5.31
C GLY A 209 10.84 -5.31 -6.07
N PRO A 210 11.87 -5.74 -5.33
CA PRO A 210 12.94 -6.55 -5.88
C PRO A 210 12.37 -7.88 -6.42
N GLU A 211 12.58 -8.13 -7.72
CA GLU A 211 12.24 -9.41 -8.33
C GLU A 211 12.95 -10.57 -7.60
N PRO A 212 12.26 -11.70 -7.32
CA PRO A 212 12.92 -12.86 -6.78
C PRO A 212 14.05 -13.34 -7.70
N PRO A 213 15.27 -13.59 -7.20
CA PRO A 213 16.39 -14.10 -7.99
C PRO A 213 16.12 -15.42 -8.71
N SER A 214 15.07 -16.16 -8.32
CA SER A 214 14.59 -17.35 -9.03
C SER A 214 14.15 -17.04 -10.47
N HIS A 215 13.78 -15.80 -10.78
CA HIS A 215 13.44 -15.33 -12.13
C HIS A 215 14.69 -15.24 -13.04
N ASP A 216 15.87 -15.01 -12.46
CA ASP A 216 17.13 -14.82 -13.18
C ASP A 216 17.91 -16.11 -13.47
N LEU A 217 17.44 -17.28 -13.03
CA LEU A 217 18.20 -18.53 -13.17
C LEU A 217 18.18 -19.07 -14.62
N GLU A 218 19.34 -19.10 -15.27
CA GLU A 218 19.53 -19.77 -16.57
C GLU A 218 19.23 -21.27 -16.47
N LEU A 219 18.33 -21.77 -17.34
CA LEU A 219 18.03 -23.17 -17.70
C LEU A 219 18.80 -24.24 -16.88
N GLY A 220 18.36 -24.45 -15.64
CA GLY A 220 18.74 -25.57 -14.78
C GLY A 220 17.51 -26.41 -14.42
N PRO A 221 17.69 -27.61 -13.83
CA PRO A 221 16.56 -28.31 -13.21
C PRO A 221 15.89 -27.37 -12.21
N ALA A 222 14.55 -27.40 -12.13
CA ALA A 222 13.79 -26.63 -11.16
C ALA A 222 14.44 -26.79 -9.79
N LEU A 223 15.16 -25.76 -9.35
CA LEU A 223 15.60 -25.72 -7.96
C LEU A 223 14.31 -25.58 -7.18
N GLN A 224 14.06 -26.49 -6.24
CA GLN A 224 13.05 -26.25 -5.22
C GLN A 224 13.40 -24.89 -4.62
N VAL A 225 12.59 -23.88 -4.94
CA VAL A 225 12.61 -22.62 -4.24
C VAL A 225 12.24 -23.00 -2.82
N LYS A 226 13.19 -22.82 -1.92
CA LYS A 226 12.95 -23.12 -0.51
C LYS A 226 12.23 -21.89 0.02
N GLU A 227 10.98 -22.09 0.41
CA GLU A 227 10.02 -21.12 0.95
C GLU A 227 10.67 -20.05 1.84
N GLY A 228 10.21 -18.82 1.63
CA GLY A 228 10.72 -17.61 2.23
C GLY A 228 11.97 -17.11 1.50
N TYR A 229 11.87 -15.94 0.87
CA TYR A 229 13.07 -15.17 0.56
C TYR A 229 13.74 -14.66 1.85
N LEU A 230 14.36 -15.58 2.59
CA LEU A 230 15.52 -15.34 3.42
C LEU A 230 16.69 -15.27 2.45
N GLY A 231 17.14 -14.06 2.14
CA GLY A 231 18.30 -13.84 1.30
C GLY A 231 19.40 -14.87 1.64
N GLY A 232 19.76 -15.69 0.65
CA GLY A 232 20.86 -16.64 0.66
C GLY A 232 21.08 -17.40 1.98
N MET A 233 20.67 -18.68 2.04
CA MET A 233 21.23 -19.65 2.98
C MET A 233 22.73 -19.98 2.74
N GLY A 234 23.45 -19.11 2.04
CA GLY A 234 24.91 -19.12 1.92
C GLY A 234 25.49 -17.96 2.72
N PRO A 235 26.52 -18.15 3.56
CA PRO A 235 27.19 -17.04 4.19
C PRO A 235 27.84 -16.14 3.10
N PRO A 236 27.53 -14.82 3.08
CA PRO A 236 26.68 -14.09 4.03
C PRO A 236 25.18 -14.12 3.66
N PRO A 237 24.27 -14.15 4.66
CA PRO A 237 22.83 -14.06 4.41
C PRO A 237 22.56 -12.83 3.54
N GLY A 238 21.89 -13.06 2.42
CA GLY A 238 21.47 -12.01 1.51
C GLY A 238 20.49 -11.05 2.22
N PRO A 239 20.37 -9.80 1.74
CA PRO A 239 19.36 -8.89 2.26
C PRO A 239 17.97 -9.53 2.10
N ALA A 240 17.16 -9.50 3.15
CA ALA A 240 15.75 -9.83 3.05
C ALA A 240 15.07 -8.83 2.11
N THR A 241 14.32 -9.32 1.14
CA THR A 241 13.72 -8.51 0.08
C THR A 241 12.20 -8.53 0.09
N ALA A 242 11.55 -9.15 1.08
CA ALA A 242 10.13 -8.95 1.27
C ALA A 242 9.89 -7.50 1.69
N ASP A 243 9.32 -6.74 0.78
CA ASP A 243 9.00 -5.33 0.96
C ASP A 243 7.55 -5.11 1.37
N ALA A 244 6.65 -6.05 1.06
CA ALA A 244 5.40 -6.30 1.77
C ALA A 244 5.64 -6.60 3.26
N THR A 245 5.73 -5.54 4.05
CA THR A 245 6.11 -5.57 5.46
C THR A 245 4.95 -5.26 6.38
N ARG A 246 3.80 -4.92 5.81
CA ARG A 246 2.49 -4.81 6.45
C ARG A 246 1.52 -5.73 5.73
N PHE A 247 0.63 -6.34 6.51
CA PHE A 247 -0.37 -7.24 5.97
C PHE A 247 -1.54 -7.37 6.96
N SER A 248 -2.75 -7.65 6.47
CA SER A 248 -3.91 -8.05 7.29
C SER A 248 -4.16 -9.56 7.16
N LEU A 249 -5.05 -10.08 8.00
CA LEU A 249 -5.60 -11.42 7.84
C LEU A 249 -7.13 -11.35 7.87
N ASP A 250 -7.82 -12.29 7.22
CA ASP A 250 -9.28 -12.50 7.21
C ASP A 250 -9.89 -12.94 8.58
N LEU A 251 -9.33 -12.41 9.68
CA LEU A 251 -9.73 -12.74 11.05
C LEU A 251 -9.30 -11.68 12.07
N ASP A 252 -9.37 -10.41 11.72
CA ASP A 252 -8.94 -9.29 12.54
C ASP A 252 -9.48 -9.35 13.96
N ALA A 253 -10.79 -9.61 14.09
CA ALA A 253 -11.46 -9.67 15.38
C ALA A 253 -11.00 -10.86 16.24
N ALA A 254 -10.70 -12.00 15.62
CA ALA A 254 -10.25 -13.19 16.32
C ALA A 254 -8.81 -13.03 16.83
N THR A 255 -7.95 -12.35 16.07
CA THR A 255 -6.57 -12.07 16.49
C THR A 255 -6.45 -10.82 17.36
N GLY A 256 -7.42 -9.92 17.30
CA GLY A 256 -7.39 -8.59 17.91
C GLY A 256 -6.46 -7.61 17.18
N THR A 257 -5.99 -7.94 15.99
CA THR A 257 -5.02 -7.18 15.19
C THR A 257 -5.53 -7.07 13.77
N SER A 258 -5.64 -5.84 13.25
CA SER A 258 -6.06 -5.62 11.87
C SER A 258 -4.91 -5.58 10.88
N VAL A 259 -3.80 -4.97 11.28
CA VAL A 259 -2.61 -4.95 10.42
C VAL A 259 -1.43 -5.41 11.24
N TRP A 260 -0.72 -6.38 10.71
CA TRP A 260 0.51 -6.95 11.22
C TRP A 260 1.71 -6.24 10.60
N ALA A 261 2.81 -6.23 11.34
CA ALA A 261 4.11 -5.83 10.84
C ALA A 261 5.04 -7.03 10.79
N TYR A 262 5.53 -7.33 9.60
CA TYR A 262 6.65 -8.22 9.40
C TYR A 262 7.96 -7.45 9.51
N SER A 263 8.86 -7.96 10.34
CA SER A 263 10.23 -7.48 10.48
C SER A 263 11.20 -8.57 10.03
N PRO A 264 11.99 -8.34 8.97
CA PRO A 264 12.97 -9.32 8.53
C PRO A 264 14.09 -9.51 9.55
N ALA A 265 14.81 -10.62 9.43
CA ALA A 265 16.00 -10.86 10.23
C ALA A 265 17.06 -9.77 9.99
N THR A 266 17.62 -9.23 11.06
CA THR A 266 18.73 -8.27 11.03
C THR A 266 19.93 -8.80 11.82
N ALA A 267 21.08 -8.13 11.73
CA ALA A 267 22.22 -8.46 12.60
C ALA A 267 21.88 -8.32 14.11
N ALA A 268 20.89 -7.48 14.45
CA ALA A 268 20.42 -7.27 15.82
C ALA A 268 19.30 -8.24 16.22
N SER A 269 18.47 -8.67 15.27
CA SER A 269 17.40 -9.66 15.45
C SER A 269 17.58 -10.80 14.45
N PRO A 270 18.32 -11.88 14.80
CA PRO A 270 18.73 -12.90 13.84
C PRO A 270 17.58 -13.79 13.33
N ALA A 271 16.37 -13.64 13.88
CA ALA A 271 15.16 -14.29 13.39
C ALA A 271 14.17 -13.21 12.91
N PRO A 272 13.46 -13.46 11.79
CA PRO A 272 12.32 -12.63 11.44
C PRO A 272 11.23 -12.78 12.50
N PHE A 273 10.40 -11.75 12.65
CA PHE A 273 9.25 -11.82 13.54
C PHE A 273 8.09 -11.00 12.98
N VAL A 274 6.89 -11.42 13.34
CA VAL A 274 5.65 -10.71 13.09
C VAL A 274 5.16 -10.13 14.41
N SER A 275 4.74 -8.87 14.40
CA SER A 275 4.15 -8.19 15.55
C SER A 275 2.87 -7.45 15.15
N PRO A 276 1.87 -7.32 16.05
CA PRO A 276 0.74 -6.45 15.80
C PRO A 276 1.21 -5.02 15.51
N TRP A 277 0.69 -4.41 14.44
CA TRP A 277 0.89 -3.00 14.13
C TRP A 277 -0.37 -2.23 14.50
N VAL A 278 -1.44 -2.35 13.71
CA VAL A 278 -2.73 -1.67 13.96
C VAL A 278 -3.67 -2.62 14.70
N PRO A 279 -4.09 -2.31 15.94
CA PRO A 279 -5.03 -3.16 16.67
C PRO A 279 -6.44 -3.07 16.08
N HIS A 280 -7.17 -4.20 16.06
CA HIS A 280 -8.52 -4.25 15.48
C HIS A 280 -9.51 -3.26 16.13
N ALA A 281 -9.41 -3.07 17.45
CA ALA A 281 -10.23 -2.08 18.15
C ALA A 281 -10.02 -0.63 17.67
N GLU A 282 -8.90 -0.33 17.02
CA GLU A 282 -8.64 0.98 16.43
C GLU A 282 -9.29 1.14 15.06
N ILE A 283 -9.22 0.12 14.19
CA ILE A 283 -9.95 0.10 12.92
C ILE A 283 -11.46 0.22 13.17
N VAL A 284 -12.02 -0.59 14.08
CA VAL A 284 -13.44 -0.51 14.45
C VAL A 284 -13.82 0.91 14.90
N ALA A 285 -12.99 1.54 15.74
CA ALA A 285 -13.26 2.90 16.20
C ALA A 285 -13.18 3.92 15.06
N ALA A 286 -12.28 3.73 14.09
CA ALA A 286 -12.14 4.60 12.93
C ALA A 286 -13.35 4.48 12.00
N VAL A 287 -13.79 3.26 11.69
CA VAL A 287 -15.00 3.01 10.88
C VAL A 287 -16.23 3.58 11.58
N GLU A 288 -16.40 3.35 12.89
CA GLU A 288 -17.51 3.95 13.66
C GLU A 288 -17.48 5.49 13.65
N GLU A 289 -16.29 6.10 13.80
CA GLU A 289 -16.12 7.55 13.74
C GLU A 289 -16.53 8.10 12.36
N LEU A 290 -16.11 7.43 11.27
CA LEU A 290 -16.37 7.88 9.91
C LEU A 290 -17.84 7.73 9.51
N PHE A 291 -18.44 6.56 9.73
CA PHE A 291 -19.79 6.24 9.26
C PHE A 291 -20.90 6.74 10.19
N LEU A 292 -20.67 6.76 11.51
CA LEU A 292 -21.75 6.95 12.48
C LEU A 292 -21.79 8.36 13.05
N VAL A 293 -20.65 8.95 13.38
CA VAL A 293 -20.60 10.25 14.07
C VAL A 293 -21.26 11.38 13.28
N PRO A 294 -21.12 11.49 11.95
CA PRO A 294 -21.80 12.53 11.17
C PRO A 294 -23.33 12.50 11.29
N THR A 295 -23.92 11.31 11.45
CA THR A 295 -25.38 11.09 11.41
C THR A 295 -25.98 10.91 12.80
N TYR A 296 -25.35 10.09 13.65
CA TYR A 296 -25.85 9.65 14.94
C TYR A 296 -25.16 10.34 16.13
N GLY A 297 -24.06 11.05 15.88
CA GLY A 297 -23.29 11.76 16.89
C GLY A 297 -22.29 10.88 17.65
N ALA A 298 -21.48 11.52 18.48
CA ALA A 298 -20.43 10.86 19.25
C ALA A 298 -20.97 9.78 20.18
N GLY A 299 -20.29 8.63 20.21
CA GLY A 299 -20.66 7.48 21.04
C GLY A 299 -21.70 6.54 20.41
N ALA A 300 -22.15 6.83 19.18
CA ALA A 300 -22.77 5.81 18.33
C ALA A 300 -21.75 4.72 17.99
N ARG A 301 -22.19 3.48 17.93
CA ARG A 301 -21.35 2.31 17.62
C ARG A 301 -22.14 1.25 16.87
N PHE A 302 -21.47 0.33 16.20
CA PHE A 302 -22.16 -0.84 15.66
C PHE A 302 -22.50 -1.84 16.78
N ASN A 303 -23.38 -2.81 16.50
CA ASN A 303 -23.58 -3.92 17.43
C ASN A 303 -22.30 -4.82 17.51
N ASP A 304 -22.16 -5.63 18.56
CA ASP A 304 -20.91 -6.40 18.77
C ASP A 304 -20.69 -7.53 17.75
N GLU A 305 -21.71 -7.87 16.94
CA GLU A 305 -21.57 -8.81 15.83
C GLU A 305 -20.89 -8.12 14.64
N VAL A 306 -21.44 -6.98 14.21
CA VAL A 306 -20.88 -6.16 13.13
C VAL A 306 -19.46 -5.70 13.45
N ARG A 307 -19.20 -5.28 14.70
CA ARG A 307 -17.83 -4.86 15.10
C ARG A 307 -16.81 -5.98 14.96
N ARG A 308 -17.23 -7.25 15.04
CA ARG A 308 -16.35 -8.41 14.85
C ARG A 308 -16.23 -8.86 13.40
N ALA A 309 -17.09 -8.35 12.52
CA ALA A 309 -17.06 -8.61 11.10
C ALA A 309 -16.30 -7.52 10.33
N ILE A 310 -15.83 -6.46 11.00
CA ILE A 310 -14.93 -5.48 10.38
C ILE A 310 -13.56 -6.15 10.22
N ASP A 311 -13.23 -6.52 8.99
CA ASP A 311 -11.92 -6.98 8.54
C ASP A 311 -11.27 -5.93 7.64
N VAL A 312 -9.94 -5.94 7.54
CA VAL A 312 -9.21 -5.04 6.64
C VAL A 312 -8.83 -5.81 5.39
N ASP A 313 -9.40 -5.39 4.26
CA ASP A 313 -9.34 -6.15 3.01
C ASP A 313 -8.39 -5.54 1.97
N ALA A 314 -7.94 -4.30 2.17
CA ALA A 314 -6.85 -3.76 1.36
C ALA A 314 -6.05 -2.74 2.13
N THR A 315 -4.75 -2.62 1.84
CA THR A 315 -3.89 -1.66 2.55
C THR A 315 -2.85 -0.97 1.68
N MET A 316 -2.55 0.28 2.03
CA MET A 316 -1.25 0.93 1.77
C MET A 316 -0.79 1.56 3.08
N ALA A 317 0.52 1.52 3.36
CA ALA A 317 1.02 1.86 4.69
C ALA A 317 2.17 2.88 4.65
N ARG A 318 2.21 3.74 5.68
CA ARG A 318 3.34 4.63 5.95
C ARG A 318 3.61 4.68 7.45
N ASP A 319 4.58 3.92 7.89
CA ASP A 319 5.15 3.88 9.23
C ASP A 319 6.29 4.91 9.33
N MET A 320 6.12 5.87 10.23
CA MET A 320 7.08 6.97 10.46
C MET A 320 8.15 6.63 11.51
N ASP A 321 7.88 5.66 12.39
CA ASP A 321 8.68 5.35 13.57
C ASP A 321 9.66 4.18 13.37
N ALA A 322 9.67 3.56 12.18
CA ALA A 322 10.62 2.53 11.82
C ALA A 322 11.86 3.09 11.07
N PRO A 323 12.98 3.42 11.74
CA PRO A 323 14.28 3.32 11.08
C PRO A 323 14.41 1.93 10.47
N ALA A 324 14.88 1.84 9.22
CA ALA A 324 15.12 0.55 8.56
C ALA A 324 15.92 -0.38 9.50
N GLY A 325 15.28 -1.46 9.97
CA GLY A 325 15.90 -2.49 10.80
C GLY A 325 15.75 -2.36 12.33
N THR A 326 14.97 -1.42 12.88
CA THR A 326 14.58 -1.50 14.29
C THR A 326 13.44 -2.49 14.51
N ALA A 327 13.63 -3.37 15.49
CA ALA A 327 12.62 -4.35 15.87
C ALA A 327 11.44 -3.68 16.55
N GLY A 328 10.25 -3.75 15.92
CA GLY A 328 8.97 -3.35 16.47
C GLY A 328 8.43 -2.12 15.75
N ALA A 329 7.69 -2.34 14.67
CA ALA A 329 6.81 -1.33 14.11
C ALA A 329 5.65 -1.14 15.08
N PHE A 330 5.68 -0.04 15.83
CA PHE A 330 4.59 0.33 16.73
C PHE A 330 3.70 1.30 15.98
N TRP A 331 2.38 1.09 16.00
CA TRP A 331 1.41 2.03 15.45
C TRP A 331 1.42 3.34 16.26
N GLY A 332 2.21 4.29 15.77
CA GLY A 332 2.65 5.48 16.48
C GLY A 332 2.23 6.79 15.80
N PRO A 333 2.30 7.93 16.51
CA PRO A 333 1.93 9.23 15.94
C PRO A 333 2.71 9.53 14.65
N GLY A 334 1.99 9.83 13.58
CA GLY A 334 2.54 10.07 12.25
C GLY A 334 2.39 8.88 11.31
N ASP A 335 2.11 7.68 11.83
CA ASP A 335 1.80 6.54 11.00
C ASP A 335 0.47 6.73 10.27
N GLU A 336 0.40 6.18 9.07
CA GLU A 336 -0.76 6.28 8.20
C GLU A 336 -1.08 4.94 7.55
N LEU A 337 -2.37 4.70 7.37
CA LEU A 337 -2.93 3.55 6.71
C LEU A 337 -4.00 4.05 5.74
N LEU A 338 -3.88 3.69 4.47
CA LEU A 338 -4.99 3.72 3.54
C LEU A 338 -5.56 2.30 3.51
N PHE A 339 -6.87 2.12 3.65
CA PHE A 339 -7.47 0.79 3.72
C PHE A 339 -8.93 0.74 3.27
N SER A 340 -9.39 -0.45 2.90
CA SER A 340 -10.81 -0.84 2.74
C SER A 340 -11.16 -1.91 3.79
N ILE A 341 -12.44 -2.27 3.86
CA ILE A 341 -12.98 -3.33 4.71
C ILE A 341 -14.05 -4.10 3.94
N ASP A 342 -14.31 -5.35 4.34
CA ASP A 342 -15.35 -6.18 3.75
C ASP A 342 -16.74 -5.51 3.75
N PRO A 343 -17.61 -5.87 2.78
CA PRO A 343 -19.00 -5.47 2.74
C PRO A 343 -19.76 -5.99 3.96
N LEU A 344 -20.21 -5.07 4.81
CA LEU A 344 -21.09 -5.42 5.94
C LEU A 344 -22.58 -5.34 5.59
N GLY A 345 -22.91 -4.82 4.40
CA GLY A 345 -24.26 -4.55 3.96
C GLY A 345 -24.97 -3.53 4.85
N THR A 346 -26.25 -3.73 5.14
CA THR A 346 -27.00 -2.85 6.04
C THR A 346 -26.90 -3.33 7.48
N VAL A 347 -26.22 -2.55 8.31
CA VAL A 347 -25.89 -2.89 9.70
C VAL A 347 -26.67 -2.07 10.72
N GLU A 348 -26.96 -2.66 11.88
CA GLU A 348 -27.62 -1.97 12.98
C GLU A 348 -26.66 -1.01 13.71
N VAL A 349 -27.15 0.21 13.97
CA VAL A 349 -26.43 1.23 14.73
C VAL A 349 -27.01 1.31 16.14
N MET A 350 -26.13 1.34 17.13
CA MET A 350 -26.46 1.42 18.54
C MET A 350 -26.13 2.82 19.08
N ASP A 351 -27.01 3.37 19.92
CA ASP A 351 -26.72 4.59 20.67
C ASP A 351 -25.81 4.32 21.89
N ALA A 352 -25.38 5.39 22.56
CA ALA A 352 -24.55 5.30 23.76
C ALA A 352 -25.21 4.56 24.94
N THR A 353 -26.52 4.30 24.91
CA THR A 353 -27.25 3.51 25.91
C THR A 353 -27.31 2.02 25.56
N GLY A 354 -26.87 1.64 24.37
CA GLY A 354 -27.00 0.29 23.81
C GLY A 354 -28.37 0.01 23.22
N GLY A 355 -29.18 1.03 22.92
CA GLY A 355 -30.41 0.89 22.16
C GLY A 355 -30.16 1.02 20.66
N VAL A 356 -31.00 0.41 19.83
CA VAL A 356 -30.93 0.58 18.36
C VAL A 356 -31.33 2.01 18.01
N ALA A 357 -30.41 2.74 17.38
CA ALA A 357 -30.55 4.13 16.96
C ALA A 357 -30.93 4.27 15.48
N GLY A 358 -30.55 3.30 14.65
CA GLY A 358 -30.77 3.32 13.21
C GLY A 358 -30.00 2.22 12.49
N SER A 359 -29.66 2.49 11.23
CA SER A 359 -28.84 1.61 10.40
C SER A 359 -27.84 2.41 9.56
N ALA A 360 -26.74 1.77 9.17
CA ALA A 360 -25.79 2.28 8.18
C ALA A 360 -25.59 1.23 7.10
N THR A 361 -25.13 1.63 5.93
CA THR A 361 -24.74 0.73 4.86
C THR A 361 -23.24 0.88 4.64
N ILE A 362 -22.55 -0.25 4.53
CA ILE A 362 -21.14 -0.37 4.18
C ILE A 362 -21.10 -1.44 3.09
N ASP A 363 -20.68 -1.07 1.89
CA ASP A 363 -20.70 -1.94 0.73
C ASP A 363 -19.32 -2.47 0.33
N GLY A 364 -18.25 -2.04 0.99
CA GLY A 364 -16.87 -2.50 0.74
C GLY A 364 -16.14 -1.63 -0.29
N GLY A 365 -16.86 -0.76 -1.00
CA GLY A 365 -16.27 0.16 -1.98
C GLY A 365 -15.57 1.37 -1.36
N GLU A 366 -15.55 1.47 -0.04
CA GLU A 366 -15.00 2.62 0.65
C GLU A 366 -13.48 2.49 0.88
N ILE A 367 -12.73 3.51 0.46
CA ILE A 367 -11.30 3.62 0.77
C ILE A 367 -11.10 4.73 1.80
N MET A 368 -10.48 4.38 2.91
CA MET A 368 -10.38 5.20 4.11
C MET A 368 -8.91 5.53 4.41
N HIS A 369 -8.63 6.78 4.77
CA HIS A 369 -7.32 7.23 5.22
C HIS A 369 -7.32 7.43 6.74
N LEU A 370 -6.62 6.55 7.44
CA LEU A 370 -6.36 6.63 8.87
C LEU A 370 -4.97 7.22 9.13
N MET A 371 -4.90 8.28 9.91
CA MET A 371 -3.65 8.87 10.40
C MET A 371 -3.60 8.86 11.91
N LYS A 372 -2.57 8.23 12.48
CA LYS A 372 -2.30 8.23 13.91
C LYS A 372 -1.79 9.61 14.35
N THR A 373 -2.45 10.23 15.33
CA THR A 373 -2.09 11.58 15.83
C THR A 373 -1.62 11.59 17.28
N GLY A 374 -1.89 10.53 18.05
CA GLY A 374 -1.51 10.41 19.45
C GLY A 374 -1.09 9.00 19.83
N THR A 375 -0.38 8.86 20.95
CA THR A 375 0.17 7.58 21.43
C THR A 375 -0.85 6.68 22.14
N GLY A 376 -2.10 7.13 22.27
CA GLY A 376 -3.19 6.41 22.92
C GLY A 376 -3.93 5.48 21.96
N MET A 377 -4.98 4.82 22.44
CA MET A 377 -5.94 4.08 21.61
C MET A 377 -7.25 4.85 21.52
N GLY A 378 -8.04 4.60 20.47
CA GLY A 378 -9.42 5.11 20.29
C GLY A 378 -9.52 6.45 19.54
N SER A 379 -10.75 6.93 19.34
CA SER A 379 -11.09 8.02 18.39
C SER A 379 -10.44 9.37 18.66
N GLY A 380 -9.92 9.62 19.86
CA GLY A 380 -9.12 10.81 20.14
C GLY A 380 -7.64 10.71 19.75
N SER A 381 -7.19 9.57 19.23
CA SER A 381 -5.79 9.30 18.91
C SER A 381 -5.49 9.24 17.42
N PHE A 382 -6.48 9.39 16.56
CA PHE A 382 -6.34 9.34 15.10
C PHE A 382 -7.23 10.38 14.41
N VAL A 383 -7.02 10.54 13.11
CA VAL A 383 -7.93 11.22 12.17
C VAL A 383 -8.28 10.19 11.10
N ILE A 384 -9.54 10.17 10.68
CA ILE A 384 -10.06 9.27 9.66
C ILE A 384 -10.90 10.09 8.67
N ASP A 385 -10.66 9.89 7.37
CA ASP A 385 -11.38 10.54 6.27
C ASP A 385 -11.53 9.53 5.12
N TYR A 386 -12.55 9.69 4.27
CA TYR A 386 -12.62 8.98 2.99
C TYR A 386 -11.55 9.52 2.02
N LEU A 387 -11.00 8.64 1.18
CA LEU A 387 -10.05 9.01 0.15
C LEU A 387 -10.73 9.88 -0.92
N ASN A 388 -10.14 11.05 -1.20
CA ASN A 388 -10.52 11.87 -2.35
C ASN A 388 -9.48 11.69 -3.46
N HIS A 389 -9.82 10.87 -4.45
CA HIS A 389 -8.95 10.48 -5.55
C HIS A 389 -9.76 10.39 -6.84
N GLY A 390 -9.12 10.55 -8.00
CA GLY A 390 -9.81 10.37 -9.28
C GLY A 390 -10.98 11.33 -9.54
N GLY A 391 -11.03 12.43 -8.80
CA GLY A 391 -12.11 13.43 -8.91
C GLY A 391 -13.40 13.07 -8.19
N HIS A 392 -13.42 12.02 -7.37
CA HIS A 392 -14.55 11.63 -6.52
C HIS A 392 -14.10 11.30 -5.08
N LEU A 393 -15.07 11.02 -4.20
CA LEU A 393 -14.81 10.55 -2.84
C LEU A 393 -15.11 9.05 -2.80
N TRP A 394 -14.19 8.25 -2.28
CA TRP A 394 -14.35 6.81 -2.10
C TRP A 394 -15.17 6.53 -0.84
N ASP A 395 -16.45 6.91 -0.88
CA ASP A 395 -17.47 6.65 0.15
C ASP A 395 -18.57 5.74 -0.41
N THR A 396 -19.52 5.31 0.44
CA THR A 396 -20.67 4.43 0.06
C THR A 396 -21.55 5.02 -1.05
N ALA A 397 -21.40 6.31 -1.41
CA ALA A 397 -22.17 6.89 -2.51
C ALA A 397 -21.49 6.67 -3.87
N PHE A 398 -20.23 6.26 -3.89
CA PHE A 398 -19.49 5.91 -5.09
C PHE A 398 -19.69 4.43 -5.42
N ASP A 399 -20.45 4.18 -6.49
CA ASP A 399 -20.77 2.85 -7.02
C ASP A 399 -19.57 2.31 -7.83
N VAL A 400 -18.63 1.65 -7.14
CA VAL A 400 -17.44 0.97 -7.70
C VAL A 400 -17.91 -0.07 -8.70
N ALA A 401 -18.89 -0.89 -8.32
CA ALA A 401 -19.40 -1.98 -9.14
C ALA A 401 -19.85 -1.49 -10.53
N SER A 402 -20.74 -0.49 -10.59
CA SER A 402 -21.19 0.09 -11.85
C SER A 402 -20.10 0.91 -12.55
N THR A 403 -19.18 1.53 -11.83
CA THR A 403 -18.13 2.37 -12.43
C THR A 403 -17.10 1.53 -13.18
N PHE A 404 -16.70 0.40 -12.61
CA PHE A 404 -15.63 -0.44 -13.15
C PHE A 404 -16.16 -1.73 -13.83
N GLY A 405 -17.46 -2.02 -13.67
CA GLY A 405 -18.15 -3.10 -14.37
C GLY A 405 -18.14 -4.44 -13.64
N TYR A 406 -18.29 -4.40 -12.31
CA TYR A 406 -18.27 -5.55 -11.40
C TYR A 406 -19.66 -5.92 -10.86
N GLU A 407 -19.72 -7.11 -10.28
CA GLU A 407 -20.89 -7.59 -9.54
C GLU A 407 -20.84 -7.17 -8.06
N HIS A 408 -19.65 -6.85 -7.56
CA HIS A 408 -19.36 -6.53 -6.16
C HIS A 408 -18.65 -5.16 -6.04
N GLU A 409 -18.83 -4.53 -4.88
CA GLU A 409 -18.25 -3.23 -4.51
C GLU A 409 -16.95 -3.39 -3.72
N ASP A 410 -16.67 -4.62 -3.25
CA ASP A 410 -15.56 -4.97 -2.37
C ASP A 410 -14.20 -4.59 -2.96
N ILE A 411 -13.28 -4.09 -2.14
CA ILE A 411 -11.95 -3.67 -2.58
C ILE A 411 -10.92 -4.48 -1.80
N ASP A 412 -10.26 -5.42 -2.49
CA ASP A 412 -9.41 -6.41 -1.83
C ASP A 412 -7.90 -6.17 -2.07
N ALA A 413 -7.52 -5.18 -2.87
CA ALA A 413 -6.13 -4.76 -2.92
C ALA A 413 -5.98 -3.28 -3.22
N LEU A 414 -4.90 -2.69 -2.70
CA LEU A 414 -4.50 -1.32 -2.97
C LEU A 414 -3.01 -1.25 -3.24
N GLU A 415 -2.65 -0.48 -4.26
CA GLU A 415 -1.27 -0.15 -4.60
C GLU A 415 -1.29 1.17 -5.38
N ALA A 416 -0.14 1.75 -5.69
CA ALA A 416 -0.11 2.91 -6.55
C ALA A 416 1.05 2.86 -7.54
N VAL A 417 0.88 3.55 -8.65
CA VAL A 417 1.96 3.79 -9.62
C VAL A 417 2.05 5.26 -9.99
N GLY A 418 3.07 5.63 -10.77
CA GLY A 418 3.10 6.97 -11.36
C GLY A 418 1.83 7.26 -12.17
N VAL A 419 1.68 8.50 -12.64
CA VAL A 419 0.52 8.87 -13.46
C VAL A 419 0.51 8.05 -14.75
N ILE A 420 -0.52 7.23 -14.93
CA ILE A 420 -0.76 6.48 -16.16
C ILE A 420 -1.35 7.41 -17.21
N GLU A 421 -0.57 7.70 -18.27
CA GLU A 421 -1.02 8.46 -19.45
C GLU A 421 -0.91 7.59 -20.70
N GLY A 422 -2.03 6.97 -21.11
CA GLY A 422 -2.03 6.04 -22.24
C GLY A 422 -1.33 4.73 -21.89
N THR A 423 -0.17 4.44 -22.49
CA THR A 423 0.67 3.26 -22.18
C THR A 423 1.90 3.59 -21.34
N ASP A 424 2.12 4.87 -21.03
CA ASP A 424 3.30 5.33 -20.30
C ASP A 424 2.94 5.59 -18.83
N ILE A 425 3.81 5.14 -17.91
CA ILE A 425 3.75 5.47 -16.50
C ILE A 425 4.74 6.60 -16.25
N THR A 426 4.24 7.79 -15.94
CA THR A 426 5.08 8.93 -15.60
C THR A 426 5.18 9.06 -14.09
N LEU A 427 6.38 8.82 -13.55
CA LEU A 427 6.63 9.11 -12.14
C LEU A 427 6.64 10.64 -11.96
N PRO A 428 5.90 11.21 -11.00
CA PRO A 428 6.00 12.64 -10.69
C PRO A 428 7.44 12.92 -10.30
N GLU A 429 8.22 13.64 -11.13
CA GLU A 429 9.64 13.85 -10.86
C GLU A 429 9.83 14.67 -9.57
N PRO A 430 10.25 14.07 -8.43
CA PRO A 430 10.31 14.82 -7.17
C PRO A 430 11.55 15.72 -7.14
N GLY A 431 12.56 15.42 -7.96
CA GLY A 431 13.90 16.02 -7.88
C GLY A 431 14.19 17.12 -8.90
N SER A 432 13.55 17.15 -10.06
CA SER A 432 13.99 18.02 -11.17
C SER A 432 13.80 19.51 -10.86
N ILE A 433 12.71 19.87 -10.16
CA ILE A 433 12.46 21.24 -9.72
C ILE A 433 13.42 21.63 -8.58
N ALA A 434 13.70 20.72 -7.64
CA ALA A 434 14.66 20.98 -6.56
C ALA A 434 16.09 21.14 -7.10
N ILE A 435 16.52 20.28 -8.03
CA ILE A 435 17.83 20.36 -8.70
C ILE A 435 17.92 21.63 -9.57
N CYS A 436 16.86 21.99 -10.30
CA CYS A 436 16.80 23.25 -11.03
C CYS A 436 16.89 24.46 -10.08
N GLY A 437 16.17 24.42 -8.96
CA GLY A 437 16.21 25.45 -7.91
C GLY A 437 17.60 25.58 -7.30
N LEU A 438 18.25 24.47 -6.96
CA LEU A 438 19.61 24.43 -6.42
C LEU A 438 20.62 24.94 -7.47
N GLY A 439 20.44 24.56 -8.73
CA GLY A 439 21.25 25.04 -9.87
C GLY A 439 21.13 26.55 -10.08
N ILE A 440 19.92 27.11 -10.03
CA ILE A 440 19.66 28.56 -10.10
C ILE A 440 20.28 29.28 -8.91
N ALA A 441 20.12 28.74 -7.69
CA ALA A 441 20.72 29.31 -6.48
C ALA A 441 22.25 29.34 -6.54
N MET A 442 22.88 28.24 -6.99
CA MET A 442 24.33 28.16 -7.19
C MET A 442 24.82 29.11 -8.28
N ALA A 443 24.10 29.23 -9.39
CA ALA A 443 24.42 30.19 -10.46
C ALA A 443 24.30 31.65 -9.96
N GLY A 444 23.29 31.95 -9.13
CA GLY A 444 23.12 33.24 -8.47
C GLY A 444 24.27 33.59 -7.53
N LEU A 445 24.66 32.66 -6.65
CA LEU A 445 25.80 32.79 -5.74
C LEU A 445 27.13 33.00 -6.50
N TYR A 446 27.34 32.26 -7.60
CA TYR A 446 28.52 32.41 -8.44
C TYR A 446 28.59 33.80 -9.08
N ARG A 447 27.47 34.31 -9.59
CA ARG A 447 27.39 35.64 -10.20
C ARG A 447 27.58 36.76 -9.17
N PHE A 448 27.08 36.58 -7.95
CA PHE A 448 27.30 37.53 -6.85
C PHE A 448 28.77 37.60 -6.44
N ARG A 449 29.49 36.47 -6.39
CA ARG A 449 30.92 36.42 -6.07
C ARG A 449 31.84 37.06 -7.11
N ARG A 450 31.39 37.20 -8.37
CA ARG A 450 32.16 37.81 -9.47
C ARG A 450 31.95 39.31 -9.61
N ARG A 451 30.99 39.90 -8.90
CA ARG A 451 30.80 41.35 -8.80
C ARG A 451 31.49 41.86 -7.55
#